data_AF-A0A8T5AY56-F1
#
_entry.id   AF-A0A8T5AY56-F1
#
_cell.length_a   1.000
_cell.length_b   1.000
_cell.length_c   1.000
_cell.angle_alpha   90.00
_cell.angle_beta   90.00
_cell.angle_gamma   90.00
#
_symmetry.space_group_name_H-M   'P 1'
#
loop_
_entity.id
_entity.type
_entity.pdbx_description
1 polymer ?
#
loop_
_entity_poly.entity_id
_entity_poly.type
_entity_poly.pdbx_seq_one_letter_code
_entity_poly.pdbx_strand_id
1 'polypeptide(L)'
;LLADHVWEFIYNLATPDFVYDPPWSEKFIVNIVIVDCRDELEKSVVPVKSTVNLTLIREVVSSLLPFSEVKVEIIFLNITSLPDLCTLIGKYSGNLDSWIHKYLFLSSMNISYVDAQPVYEYLRYNLNLLLPNVTESEGEYAIPIIAFAFSQDKHFMFKYKWLITRLSPETSAIWGVSFREFALIGLSQKDFLYGEYVEPKQEGKGFGFTQVIIHEVGHMLGLAHPHTYGDLGNFVSSAMSYFSYEYGFSIFDKDALARVHADKLLMKAYKEIMEVREKLPLKFGLEEIKEIKDLMNNTEKLLSEADNKYLRMNYVDAWKIALEAYRMAHEILEIVNALPSIPEDVMAEIEEKDLEIARLNKNYSMLKTRYEELMNNYSKLSLEYEGLSLKHEMYFNELQFFKSLAIFLAITNILTAIIIIYFMKRKRKIP
;
A
#
# COMPACT_ATOMS: atom_id res chain seq x y z
N LEU A 1 9.24 -19.27 -26.74
CA LEU A 1 10.46 -18.47 -26.96
C LEU A 1 10.24 -17.00 -26.60
N LEU A 2 9.53 -16.16 -27.37
CA LEU A 2 9.28 -14.76 -26.95
C LEU A 2 8.28 -14.66 -25.79
N ALA A 3 7.19 -15.43 -25.84
CA ALA A 3 6.17 -15.43 -24.79
C ALA A 3 6.73 -15.80 -23.40
N ASP A 4 7.65 -16.77 -23.34
CA ASP A 4 8.28 -17.21 -22.10
C ASP A 4 9.19 -16.11 -21.51
N HIS A 5 9.97 -15.41 -22.34
CA HIS A 5 10.79 -14.28 -21.89
C HIS A 5 9.94 -13.11 -21.39
N VAL A 6 8.83 -12.82 -22.08
CA VAL A 6 7.89 -11.77 -21.66
C VAL A 6 7.22 -12.15 -20.33
N TRP A 7 6.83 -13.41 -20.19
CA TRP A 7 6.21 -13.92 -18.97
C TRP A 7 7.21 -13.87 -17.79
N GLU A 8 8.42 -14.40 -17.93
CA GLU A 8 9.44 -14.33 -16.87
C GLU A 8 9.80 -12.88 -16.51
N PHE A 9 9.93 -11.99 -17.49
CA PHE A 9 10.17 -10.56 -17.23
C PHE A 9 9.04 -9.94 -16.39
N ILE A 10 7.78 -10.18 -16.75
CA ILE A 10 6.63 -9.61 -16.04
C ILE A 10 6.60 -10.09 -14.60
N TYR A 11 6.66 -11.42 -14.39
CA TYR A 11 6.50 -12.01 -13.06
C TYR A 11 7.70 -11.74 -12.15
N ASN A 12 8.92 -11.69 -12.68
CA ASN A 12 10.10 -11.42 -11.86
C ASN A 12 10.30 -9.92 -11.59
N LEU A 13 9.99 -9.02 -12.54
CA LEU A 13 10.40 -7.60 -12.44
C LEU A 13 9.25 -6.59 -12.38
N ALA A 14 8.16 -6.83 -13.11
CA ALA A 14 7.04 -5.87 -13.16
C ALA A 14 6.06 -6.05 -11.99
N THR A 15 5.87 -7.30 -11.56
CA THR A 15 5.02 -7.68 -10.42
C THR A 15 5.80 -8.58 -9.47
N PRO A 16 6.91 -8.09 -8.89
CA PRO A 16 7.79 -8.93 -8.09
C PRO A 16 7.03 -9.48 -6.88
N ASP A 17 7.15 -10.79 -6.68
CA ASP A 17 6.71 -11.46 -5.47
C ASP A 17 7.79 -11.30 -4.37
N PHE A 18 7.36 -11.40 -3.11
CA PHE A 18 8.28 -11.30 -1.98
C PHE A 18 8.39 -12.66 -1.27
N VAL A 19 9.63 -13.07 -0.99
CA VAL A 19 9.91 -14.34 -0.30
C VAL A 19 9.37 -14.32 1.13
N TYR A 20 9.47 -13.16 1.77
CA TYR A 20 8.95 -12.87 3.10
C TYR A 20 8.23 -11.53 3.10
N ASP A 21 7.36 -11.31 4.09
CA ASP A 21 6.70 -10.01 4.27
C ASP A 21 7.76 -8.91 4.52
N PRO A 22 7.92 -7.91 3.62
CA PRO A 22 9.03 -6.96 3.71
C PRO A 22 8.94 -6.09 4.99
N PRO A 23 9.89 -6.18 5.92
CA PRO A 23 9.86 -5.37 7.13
C PRO A 23 10.15 -3.90 6.76
N TRP A 24 9.38 -2.96 7.31
CA TRP A 24 9.70 -1.55 7.21
C TRP A 24 10.09 -1.02 8.59
N SER A 25 11.07 -0.12 8.61
CA SER A 25 11.53 0.55 9.81
C SER A 25 12.23 1.86 9.44
N GLU A 26 12.23 2.83 10.34
CA GLU A 26 13.00 4.07 10.17
C GLU A 26 14.50 3.83 10.25
N LYS A 27 14.91 2.78 10.96
CA LYS A 27 16.31 2.41 11.15
C LYS A 27 16.52 0.91 11.02
N PHE A 28 17.49 0.52 10.19
CA PHE A 28 17.93 -0.85 10.04
C PHE A 28 19.33 -1.05 10.60
N ILE A 29 19.52 -2.13 11.36
CA ILE A 29 20.83 -2.54 11.86
C ILE A 29 21.15 -3.93 11.31
N VAL A 30 22.08 -4.01 10.37
CA VAL A 30 22.60 -5.28 9.85
C VAL A 30 23.67 -5.80 10.80
N ASN A 31 23.33 -6.82 11.59
CA ASN A 31 24.17 -7.39 12.63
C ASN A 31 24.84 -8.67 12.12
N ILE A 32 26.14 -8.59 11.85
CA ILE A 32 26.91 -9.68 11.23
C ILE A 32 27.79 -10.36 12.27
N VAL A 33 27.64 -11.67 12.44
CA VAL A 33 28.57 -12.51 13.21
C VAL A 33 29.27 -13.45 12.26
N ILE A 34 30.60 -13.38 12.21
CA ILE A 34 31.42 -14.31 11.44
C ILE A 34 32.16 -15.24 12.40
N VAL A 35 31.85 -16.54 12.33
CA VAL A 35 32.48 -17.60 13.11
C VAL A 35 33.55 -18.29 12.25
N ASP A 36 34.82 -18.13 12.63
CA ASP A 36 35.94 -18.78 11.97
C ASP A 36 36.16 -20.18 12.55
N CYS A 37 35.77 -21.20 11.76
CA CYS A 37 35.89 -22.62 12.07
C CYS A 37 37.15 -23.25 11.47
N ARG A 38 38.05 -22.45 10.88
CA ARG A 38 39.26 -22.95 10.21
C ARG A 38 40.38 -23.29 11.17
N ASP A 39 41.37 -24.02 10.69
CA ASP A 39 42.61 -24.23 11.43
C ASP A 39 43.53 -22.98 11.37
N GLU A 40 44.56 -22.95 12.22
CA GLU A 40 45.45 -21.79 12.32
C GLU A 40 46.31 -21.56 11.05
N LEU A 41 46.60 -22.62 10.29
CA LEU A 41 47.33 -22.50 9.04
C LEU A 41 46.47 -21.78 8.01
N GLU A 42 45.23 -22.22 7.80
CA GLU A 42 44.28 -21.63 6.87
C GLU A 42 43.94 -20.17 7.23
N LYS A 43 43.77 -19.88 8.53
CA LYS A 43 43.57 -18.51 9.03
C LYS A 43 44.73 -17.58 8.69
N SER A 44 45.97 -18.09 8.71
CA SER A 44 47.15 -17.32 8.36
C SER A 44 47.26 -17.04 6.86
N VAL A 45 46.77 -17.96 6.02
CA VAL A 45 46.77 -17.81 4.56
C VAL A 45 45.73 -16.78 4.12
N VAL A 46 44.50 -16.89 4.63
CA VAL A 46 43.44 -15.89 4.38
C VAL A 46 42.81 -15.44 5.70
N PRO A 47 43.19 -14.25 6.21
CA PRO A 47 42.53 -13.68 7.39
C PRO A 47 41.03 -13.47 7.13
N VAL A 48 40.14 -13.98 7.98
CA VAL A 48 38.69 -13.89 7.75
C VAL A 48 38.19 -12.43 7.63
N LYS A 49 38.90 -11.48 8.26
CA LYS A 49 38.57 -10.06 8.17
C LYS A 49 38.75 -9.48 6.76
N SER A 50 39.59 -10.08 5.92
CA SER A 50 39.80 -9.61 4.54
C SER A 50 38.74 -10.12 3.57
N THR A 51 37.85 -11.03 3.98
CA THR A 51 36.82 -11.60 3.11
C THR A 51 35.51 -10.78 3.13
N VAL A 52 35.45 -9.73 3.94
CA VAL A 52 34.26 -8.90 4.14
C VAL A 52 34.61 -7.41 4.07
N ASN A 53 33.83 -6.65 3.30
CA ASN A 53 33.94 -5.19 3.19
C ASN A 53 32.70 -4.53 3.80
N LEU A 54 32.83 -4.12 5.07
CA LEU A 54 31.74 -3.51 5.84
C LEU A 54 31.22 -2.21 5.20
N THR A 55 32.13 -1.39 4.67
CA THR A 55 31.79 -0.11 4.03
C THR A 55 30.91 -0.35 2.80
N LEU A 56 31.27 -1.32 1.96
CA LEU A 56 30.51 -1.65 0.76
C LEU A 56 29.12 -2.21 1.11
N ILE A 57 29.03 -3.10 2.09
CA ILE A 57 27.73 -3.62 2.57
C ILE A 57 26.84 -2.46 3.00
N ARG A 58 27.36 -1.55 3.83
CA ARG A 58 26.60 -0.38 4.29
C ARG A 58 26.14 0.50 3.13
N GLU A 59 27.03 0.83 2.20
CA GLU A 59 26.70 1.69 1.05
C GLU A 59 25.62 1.07 0.16
N VAL A 60 25.75 -0.23 -0.14
CA VAL A 60 24.79 -0.96 -0.98
C VAL A 60 23.43 -1.05 -0.30
N VAL A 61 23.38 -1.44 0.98
CA VAL A 61 22.12 -1.58 1.74
C VAL A 61 21.47 -0.21 1.95
N SER A 62 22.25 0.85 2.21
CA SER A 62 21.72 2.22 2.28
C SER A 62 21.13 2.67 0.95
N SER A 63 21.73 2.24 -0.17
CA SER A 63 21.18 2.54 -1.50
C SER A 63 19.88 1.79 -1.80
N LEU A 64 19.64 0.66 -1.13
CA LEU A 64 18.40 -0.12 -1.21
C LEU A 64 17.27 0.51 -0.40
N LEU A 65 17.61 1.10 0.75
CA LEU A 65 16.67 1.71 1.69
C LEU A 65 16.97 3.22 1.86
N PRO A 66 16.83 4.05 0.81
CA PRO A 66 17.26 5.45 0.84
C PRO A 66 16.42 6.36 1.77
N PHE A 67 15.37 5.81 2.37
CA PHE A 67 14.46 6.49 3.29
C PHE A 67 14.66 6.08 4.76
N SER A 68 15.52 5.09 5.03
CA SER A 68 15.82 4.61 6.38
C SER A 68 17.29 4.87 6.74
N GLU A 69 17.58 5.03 8.02
CA GLU A 69 18.95 4.99 8.52
C GLU A 69 19.46 3.55 8.47
N VAL A 70 20.64 3.31 7.90
CA VAL A 70 21.25 1.97 7.85
C VAL A 70 22.57 1.96 8.61
N LYS A 71 22.65 1.08 9.60
CA LYS A 71 23.87 0.75 10.34
C LYS A 71 24.27 -0.69 10.03
N VAL A 72 25.58 -0.94 9.93
CA VAL A 72 26.12 -2.29 9.76
C VAL A 72 27.18 -2.52 10.83
N GLU A 73 27.03 -3.60 11.58
CA GLU A 73 27.93 -4.01 12.64
C GLU A 73 28.46 -5.40 12.36
N ILE A 74 29.71 -5.64 12.73
CA ILE A 74 30.35 -6.93 12.51
C ILE A 74 31.17 -7.37 13.71
N ILE A 75 30.99 -8.63 14.09
CA ILE A 75 31.73 -9.30 15.16
C ILE A 75 32.38 -10.55 14.57
N PHE A 76 33.64 -10.79 14.93
CA PHE A 76 34.40 -11.97 14.54
C PHE A 76 34.62 -12.86 15.75
N LEU A 77 34.23 -14.11 15.65
CA LEU A 77 34.39 -15.12 16.69
C LEU A 77 35.22 -16.28 16.15
N ASN A 78 35.96 -16.95 17.04
CA ASN A 78 36.57 -18.24 16.75
C ASN A 78 35.64 -19.33 17.26
N ILE A 79 35.46 -20.42 16.52
CA ILE A 79 34.60 -21.53 16.94
C ILE A 79 34.98 -22.11 18.31
N THR A 80 36.25 -22.00 18.72
CA THR A 80 36.70 -22.45 20.05
C THR A 80 36.09 -21.66 21.21
N SER A 81 35.58 -20.45 20.95
CA SER A 81 34.83 -19.65 21.94
C SER A 81 33.37 -20.11 22.13
N LEU A 82 32.89 -21.01 21.27
CA LEU A 82 31.52 -21.53 21.24
C LEU A 82 31.56 -23.08 21.29
N PRO A 83 31.91 -23.69 22.45
CA PRO A 83 32.22 -25.13 22.54
C PRO A 83 31.04 -26.04 22.15
N ASP A 84 29.81 -25.66 22.48
CA ASP A 84 28.60 -26.41 22.13
C ASP A 84 28.38 -26.42 20.61
N LEU A 85 28.53 -25.24 19.98
CA LEU A 85 28.43 -25.10 18.53
C LEU A 85 29.57 -25.83 17.80
N CYS A 86 30.78 -25.79 18.34
CA CYS A 86 31.92 -26.54 17.81
C CYS A 86 31.64 -28.04 17.79
N THR A 87 31.10 -28.57 18.90
CA THR A 87 30.74 -29.97 19.05
C THR A 87 29.61 -30.35 18.12
N LEU A 88 28.61 -29.48 17.97
CA LEU A 88 27.48 -29.66 17.05
C LEU A 88 27.95 -29.74 15.59
N ILE A 89 28.75 -28.78 15.14
CA ILE A 89 29.30 -28.76 13.78
C ILE A 89 30.13 -30.01 13.53
N GLY A 90 30.96 -30.43 14.48
CA GLY A 90 31.74 -31.67 14.37
C GLY A 90 30.86 -32.91 14.25
N LYS A 91 29.82 -33.02 15.08
CA LYS A 91 28.88 -34.15 15.09
C LYS A 91 28.08 -34.28 13.81
N TYR A 92 27.71 -33.16 13.19
CA TYR A 92 26.91 -33.10 11.97
C TYR A 92 27.74 -32.79 10.72
N SER A 93 29.07 -32.89 10.82
CA SER A 93 29.96 -32.91 9.66
C SER A 93 30.05 -34.31 9.07
N GLY A 94 30.24 -34.39 7.76
CA GLY A 94 30.49 -35.66 7.07
C GLY A 94 31.20 -35.46 5.75
N ASN A 95 31.51 -36.57 5.08
CA ASN A 95 31.94 -36.56 3.69
C ASN A 95 30.89 -37.26 2.84
N LEU A 96 30.62 -36.68 1.68
CA LEU A 96 29.64 -37.19 0.73
C LEU A 96 30.25 -38.33 -0.09
N ASP A 97 30.52 -39.49 0.51
CA ASP A 97 30.92 -40.68 -0.26
C ASP A 97 29.67 -41.35 -0.89
N SER A 98 29.09 -40.68 -1.88
CA SER A 98 27.84 -41.14 -2.46
C SER A 98 28.09 -42.15 -3.57
N TRP A 99 28.00 -43.44 -3.23
CA TRP A 99 27.87 -44.52 -4.22
C TRP A 99 26.71 -44.23 -5.22
N ILE A 100 25.69 -43.44 -4.79
CA ILE A 100 24.52 -43.04 -5.58
C ILE A 100 24.94 -42.00 -6.63
N HIS A 101 25.76 -41.01 -6.28
CA HIS A 101 26.29 -40.04 -7.25
C HIS A 101 27.24 -40.72 -8.24
N LYS A 102 28.03 -41.71 -7.80
CA LYS A 102 28.82 -42.52 -8.72
C LYS A 102 27.94 -43.28 -9.74
N TYR A 103 26.76 -43.75 -9.35
CA TYR A 103 25.83 -44.44 -10.26
C TYR A 103 24.99 -43.51 -11.15
N LEU A 104 24.58 -42.34 -10.64
CA LEU A 104 23.74 -41.38 -11.39
C LEU A 104 24.56 -40.39 -12.24
N PHE A 105 25.75 -40.00 -11.76
CA PHE A 105 26.58 -38.94 -12.35
C PHE A 105 28.01 -39.42 -12.69
N LEU A 106 28.28 -40.73 -12.62
CA LEU A 106 29.51 -41.39 -13.07
C LEU A 106 30.82 -40.90 -12.40
N SER A 107 30.73 -40.20 -11.26
CA SER A 107 31.91 -39.77 -10.49
C SER A 107 31.64 -39.74 -8.98
N SER A 108 32.67 -40.05 -8.19
CA SER A 108 32.66 -39.85 -6.74
C SER A 108 32.92 -38.38 -6.43
N MET A 109 32.01 -37.73 -5.71
CA MET A 109 32.20 -36.36 -5.24
C MET A 109 32.84 -36.39 -3.85
N ASN A 110 34.14 -36.08 -3.73
CA ASN A 110 34.79 -35.97 -2.42
C ASN A 110 34.48 -34.62 -1.76
N ILE A 111 33.21 -34.39 -1.40
CA ILE A 111 32.73 -33.12 -0.82
C ILE A 111 32.56 -33.30 0.69
N SER A 112 33.18 -32.43 1.48
CA SER A 112 32.91 -32.36 2.91
C SER A 112 31.72 -31.44 3.17
N TYR A 113 30.86 -31.80 4.12
CA TYR A 113 29.66 -31.03 4.42
C TYR A 113 29.42 -30.89 5.91
N VAL A 114 28.64 -29.87 6.27
CA VAL A 114 27.97 -29.69 7.56
C VAL A 114 26.47 -29.67 7.30
N ASP A 115 25.71 -30.53 7.98
CA ASP A 115 24.25 -30.46 7.94
C ASP A 115 23.80 -29.14 8.58
N ALA A 116 23.19 -28.27 7.78
CA ALA A 116 22.78 -26.93 8.21
C ALA A 116 21.58 -26.98 9.15
N GLN A 117 20.72 -28.01 9.08
CA GLN A 117 19.47 -28.04 9.84
C GLN A 117 19.70 -28.07 11.37
N PRO A 118 20.55 -28.96 11.93
CA PRO A 118 20.83 -28.95 13.37
C PRO A 118 21.50 -27.66 13.85
N VAL A 119 22.37 -27.08 13.01
CA VAL A 119 23.06 -25.82 13.31
C VAL A 119 22.07 -24.67 13.36
N TYR A 120 21.18 -24.58 12.38
CA TYR A 120 20.09 -23.61 12.35
C TYR A 120 19.19 -23.71 13.60
N GLU A 121 18.70 -24.90 13.93
CA GLU A 121 17.84 -25.11 15.10
C GLU A 121 18.55 -24.68 16.40
N TYR A 122 19.82 -25.07 16.57
CA TYR A 122 20.60 -24.65 17.74
C TYR A 122 20.71 -23.12 17.82
N LEU A 123 21.09 -22.46 16.71
CA LEU A 123 21.25 -21.01 16.67
C LEU A 123 19.92 -20.28 16.91
N ARG A 124 18.81 -20.80 16.40
CA ARG A 124 17.47 -20.24 16.62
C ARG A 124 17.11 -20.18 18.11
N TYR A 125 17.37 -21.24 18.87
CA TYR A 125 17.13 -21.24 20.33
C TYR A 125 18.16 -20.44 21.13
N ASN A 126 19.30 -20.12 20.52
CA ASN A 126 20.44 -19.49 21.20
C ASN A 126 20.88 -18.18 20.54
N LEU A 127 20.00 -17.53 19.76
CA LEU A 127 20.36 -16.37 18.94
C LEU A 127 20.89 -15.22 19.79
N ASN A 128 20.28 -15.02 20.97
CA ASN A 128 20.70 -14.03 21.96
C ASN A 128 22.13 -14.22 22.48
N LEU A 129 22.72 -15.41 22.36
CA LEU A 129 24.13 -15.63 22.74
C LEU A 129 25.10 -14.93 21.79
N LEU A 130 24.72 -14.82 20.52
CA LEU A 130 25.56 -14.24 19.47
C LEU A 130 25.15 -12.79 19.17
N LEU A 131 23.85 -12.51 19.22
CA LEU A 131 23.25 -11.23 18.87
C LEU A 131 22.27 -10.81 19.98
N PRO A 132 22.77 -10.25 21.09
CA PRO A 132 21.89 -9.70 22.12
C PRO A 132 21.16 -8.46 21.56
N ASN A 133 19.85 -8.37 21.83
CA ASN A 133 18.98 -7.24 21.45
C ASN A 133 18.61 -7.14 19.96
N VAL A 134 18.22 -8.26 19.34
CA VAL A 134 17.49 -8.21 18.06
C VAL A 134 16.14 -7.51 18.30
N THR A 135 16.00 -6.30 17.79
CA THR A 135 14.77 -5.49 17.92
C THR A 135 14.00 -5.56 16.61
N GLU A 136 12.69 -5.78 16.69
CA GLU A 136 11.78 -5.80 15.54
C GLU A 136 10.66 -4.78 15.79
N SER A 137 10.87 -3.54 15.36
CA SER A 137 9.91 -2.45 15.53
C SER A 137 9.94 -1.46 14.36
N GLU A 138 8.91 -0.61 14.28
CA GLU A 138 8.83 0.47 13.29
C GLU A 138 9.93 1.51 13.46
N GLY A 139 10.45 1.69 14.68
CA GLY A 139 11.55 2.62 14.97
C GLY A 139 12.94 2.04 14.71
N GLU A 140 13.13 0.74 14.98
CA GLU A 140 14.39 0.04 14.73
C GLU A 140 14.14 -1.44 14.42
N TYR A 141 14.75 -1.93 13.35
CA TYR A 141 14.71 -3.32 12.90
C TYR A 141 16.12 -3.89 12.70
N ALA A 142 16.42 -4.99 13.38
CA ALA A 142 17.69 -5.68 13.27
C ALA A 142 17.63 -6.79 12.22
N ILE A 143 18.62 -6.85 11.32
CA ILE A 143 18.80 -7.92 10.33
C ILE A 143 19.99 -8.80 10.78
N PRO A 144 19.72 -9.94 11.44
CA PRO A 144 20.76 -10.82 11.93
C PRO A 144 21.33 -11.72 10.82
N ILE A 145 22.66 -11.72 10.70
CA ILE A 145 23.42 -12.52 9.75
C ILE A 145 24.48 -13.33 10.51
N ILE A 146 24.47 -14.65 10.36
CA ILE A 146 25.44 -15.55 10.97
C ILE A 146 26.18 -16.30 9.87
N ALA A 147 27.46 -15.98 9.70
CA ALA A 147 28.33 -16.55 8.68
C ALA A 147 29.42 -17.44 9.28
N PHE A 148 29.74 -18.53 8.60
CA PHE A 148 30.75 -19.50 9.01
C PHE A 148 31.84 -19.60 7.96
N ALA A 149 33.09 -19.50 8.40
CA ALA A 149 34.26 -19.81 7.58
C ALA A 149 34.74 -21.22 7.92
N PHE A 150 34.61 -22.18 7.01
CA PHE A 150 34.96 -23.59 7.21
C PHE A 150 36.33 -23.94 6.64
N SER A 151 36.99 -24.93 7.26
CA SER A 151 38.23 -25.52 6.74
C SER A 151 38.03 -26.24 5.41
N GLN A 152 39.08 -26.23 4.60
CA GLN A 152 39.22 -26.99 3.36
C GLN A 152 38.06 -26.70 2.39
N ASP A 153 37.45 -27.76 1.84
CA ASP A 153 36.31 -27.72 0.91
C ASP A 153 35.03 -28.22 1.62
N LYS A 154 34.78 -27.66 2.81
CA LYS A 154 33.62 -28.01 3.64
C LYS A 154 32.55 -26.93 3.55
N HIS A 155 31.32 -27.34 3.27
CA HIS A 155 30.20 -26.42 3.06
C HIS A 155 28.94 -26.78 3.83
N PHE A 156 28.03 -25.82 3.99
CA PHE A 156 26.69 -26.14 4.45
C PHE A 156 25.88 -26.88 3.37
N MET A 157 25.12 -27.87 3.81
CA MET A 157 24.16 -28.60 2.98
C MET A 157 22.91 -28.95 3.80
N PHE A 158 21.76 -29.10 3.14
CA PHE A 158 20.57 -29.68 3.78
C PHE A 158 20.50 -31.17 3.51
N LYS A 159 20.20 -31.94 4.54
CA LYS A 159 19.91 -33.37 4.42
C LYS A 159 18.41 -33.60 4.37
N TYR A 160 17.93 -34.22 3.28
CA TYR A 160 16.55 -34.71 3.18
C TYR A 160 16.52 -36.23 3.02
N LYS A 161 16.15 -36.94 4.10
CA LYS A 161 16.22 -38.41 4.19
C LYS A 161 17.65 -38.93 3.91
N TRP A 162 17.84 -39.64 2.80
CA TRP A 162 19.14 -40.15 2.33
C TRP A 162 19.75 -39.30 1.21
N LEU A 163 19.06 -38.24 0.78
CA LEU A 163 19.52 -37.29 -0.23
C LEU A 163 20.10 -36.07 0.47
N ILE A 164 21.27 -35.65 0.03
CA ILE A 164 21.85 -34.36 0.41
C ILE A 164 21.56 -33.44 -0.77
N THR A 165 20.83 -32.34 -0.51
CA THR A 165 20.32 -31.49 -1.60
C THR A 165 21.48 -30.76 -2.26
N ARG A 166 21.42 -30.66 -3.60
CA ARG A 166 22.37 -29.94 -4.44
C ARG A 166 21.70 -28.62 -4.84
N LEU A 167 22.17 -27.50 -4.28
CA LEU A 167 21.52 -26.19 -4.49
C LEU A 167 22.35 -25.23 -5.37
N SER A 168 23.69 -25.23 -5.28
CA SER A 168 24.53 -24.39 -6.15
C SER A 168 24.89 -25.10 -7.48
N PRO A 169 24.75 -24.44 -8.65
CA PRO A 169 25.22 -24.96 -9.93
C PRO A 169 26.74 -25.17 -10.00
N GLU A 170 27.51 -24.36 -9.25
CA GLU A 170 28.98 -24.31 -9.31
C GLU A 170 29.66 -25.15 -8.21
N THR A 171 29.13 -25.13 -6.98
CA THR A 171 29.73 -25.80 -5.82
C THR A 171 28.86 -26.91 -5.24
N SER A 172 27.61 -27.06 -5.71
CA SER A 172 26.64 -28.04 -5.19
C SER A 172 26.25 -27.83 -3.71
N ALA A 173 26.63 -26.71 -3.09
CA ALA A 173 26.42 -26.40 -1.67
C ALA A 173 25.58 -25.13 -1.42
N ILE A 174 25.27 -24.85 -0.15
CA ILE A 174 24.57 -23.64 0.30
C ILE A 174 25.62 -22.61 0.70
N TRP A 175 25.78 -21.55 -0.09
CA TRP A 175 26.60 -20.40 0.32
C TRP A 175 25.86 -19.53 1.33
N GLY A 176 24.57 -19.29 1.11
CA GLY A 176 23.70 -18.53 1.99
C GLY A 176 22.27 -19.04 1.90
N VAL A 177 21.54 -18.88 3.00
CA VAL A 177 20.10 -19.07 3.06
C VAL A 177 19.52 -18.14 4.11
N SER A 178 18.55 -17.33 3.71
CA SER A 178 17.81 -16.47 4.61
C SER A 178 16.60 -17.21 5.16
N PHE A 179 16.46 -17.19 6.47
CA PHE A 179 15.26 -17.63 7.17
C PHE A 179 14.57 -16.41 7.79
N ARG A 180 13.35 -16.59 8.32
CA ARG A 180 12.63 -15.50 8.97
C ARG A 180 13.41 -14.89 10.14
N GLU A 181 14.11 -15.72 10.90
CA GLU A 181 14.82 -15.30 12.12
C GLU A 181 16.24 -14.75 11.87
N PHE A 182 16.97 -15.27 10.87
CA PHE A 182 18.32 -14.83 10.50
C PHE A 182 18.78 -15.45 9.19
N ALA A 183 19.80 -14.86 8.57
CA ALA A 183 20.50 -15.49 7.44
C ALA A 183 21.67 -16.35 7.92
N LEU A 184 21.76 -17.56 7.38
CA LEU A 184 22.84 -18.52 7.62
C LEU A 184 23.74 -18.60 6.40
N ILE A 185 25.02 -18.31 6.57
CA ILE A 185 26.01 -18.26 5.48
C ILE A 185 27.16 -19.23 5.79
N GLY A 186 27.65 -19.95 4.79
CA GLY A 186 28.79 -20.85 4.90
C GLY A 186 29.70 -20.75 3.70
N LEU A 187 30.93 -20.27 3.91
CA LEU A 187 32.01 -20.31 2.92
C LEU A 187 33.19 -21.08 3.46
N SER A 188 33.98 -21.65 2.57
CA SER A 188 35.12 -22.51 2.88
C SER A 188 36.45 -21.85 2.53
N GLN A 189 37.55 -22.42 3.04
CA GLN A 189 38.90 -22.00 2.65
C GLN A 189 39.11 -22.07 1.13
N LYS A 190 38.51 -23.07 0.47
CA LYS A 190 38.57 -23.20 -0.98
C LYS A 190 37.87 -22.05 -1.70
N ASP A 191 36.72 -21.58 -1.20
CA ASP A 191 36.00 -20.46 -1.80
C ASP A 191 36.84 -19.18 -1.73
N PHE A 192 37.49 -18.94 -0.59
CA PHE A 192 38.39 -17.79 -0.42
C PHE A 192 39.61 -17.81 -1.35
N LEU A 193 39.96 -18.98 -1.88
CA LEU A 193 41.08 -19.21 -2.80
C LEU A 193 40.59 -19.69 -4.17
N TYR A 194 39.32 -19.48 -4.52
CA TYR A 194 38.71 -20.11 -5.69
C TYR A 194 39.48 -19.84 -7.00
N GLY A 195 40.10 -18.66 -7.13
CA GLY A 195 40.93 -18.28 -8.26
C GLY A 195 42.12 -19.21 -8.53
N GLU A 196 42.61 -19.92 -7.51
CA GLU A 196 43.68 -20.91 -7.63
C GLU A 196 43.22 -22.24 -8.27
N TYR A 197 41.90 -22.47 -8.29
CA TYR A 197 41.27 -23.73 -8.71
C TYR A 197 40.50 -23.63 -10.03
N VAL A 198 40.42 -22.45 -10.64
CA VAL A 198 39.77 -22.21 -11.94
C VAL A 198 40.78 -22.18 -13.09
N GLU A 199 40.30 -22.37 -14.31
CA GLU A 199 41.09 -22.25 -15.52
C GLU A 199 40.48 -21.21 -16.49
N PRO A 200 41.24 -20.18 -16.93
CA PRO A 200 42.62 -19.90 -16.51
C PRO A 200 42.70 -19.48 -15.04
N LYS A 201 43.81 -19.84 -14.38
CA LYS A 201 44.06 -19.46 -12.98
C LYS A 201 43.99 -17.95 -12.78
N GLN A 202 43.37 -17.55 -11.67
CA GLN A 202 43.21 -16.17 -11.24
C GLN A 202 43.85 -16.01 -9.86
N GLU A 203 45.18 -15.98 -9.82
CA GLU A 203 45.95 -16.01 -8.56
C GLU A 203 45.55 -14.86 -7.61
N GLY A 204 45.41 -15.20 -6.33
CA GLY A 204 45.00 -14.26 -5.27
C GLY A 204 43.55 -13.78 -5.37
N LYS A 205 42.72 -14.41 -6.20
CA LYS A 205 41.27 -14.18 -6.28
C LYS A 205 40.50 -15.29 -5.58
N GLY A 206 39.34 -14.92 -5.05
CA GLY A 206 38.40 -15.84 -4.44
C GLY A 206 37.12 -15.11 -4.09
N PHE A 207 36.17 -15.86 -3.57
CA PHE A 207 34.92 -15.32 -3.07
C PHE A 207 35.09 -14.87 -1.63
N GLY A 208 34.24 -13.94 -1.19
CA GLY A 208 34.23 -13.47 0.20
C GLY A 208 32.79 -13.29 0.66
N PHE A 209 32.61 -13.08 1.96
CA PHE A 209 31.29 -12.91 2.55
C PHE A 209 30.54 -11.67 2.07
N THR A 210 31.23 -10.66 1.53
CA THR A 210 30.61 -9.38 1.14
C THR A 210 29.39 -9.56 0.22
N GLN A 211 29.53 -10.31 -0.88
CA GLN A 211 28.45 -10.46 -1.85
C GLN A 211 27.31 -11.30 -1.28
N VAL A 212 27.64 -12.41 -0.60
CA VAL A 212 26.65 -13.32 -0.02
C VAL A 212 25.86 -12.62 1.09
N ILE A 213 26.52 -11.83 1.95
CA ILE A 213 25.83 -11.02 2.97
C ILE A 213 24.86 -10.03 2.32
N ILE A 214 25.29 -9.32 1.28
CA ILE A 214 24.40 -8.38 0.57
C ILE A 214 23.19 -9.13 -0.01
N HIS A 215 23.40 -10.27 -0.68
CA HIS A 215 22.34 -11.09 -1.26
C HIS A 215 21.34 -11.55 -0.20
N GLU A 216 21.82 -12.12 0.90
CA GLU A 216 20.96 -12.58 1.99
C GLU A 216 20.24 -11.43 2.71
N VAL A 217 20.87 -10.25 2.86
CA VAL A 217 20.15 -9.06 3.38
C VAL A 217 18.98 -8.70 2.46
N GLY A 218 19.13 -8.84 1.14
CA GLY A 218 18.02 -8.64 0.20
C GLY A 218 16.86 -9.59 0.48
N HIS A 219 17.13 -10.89 0.68
CA HIS A 219 16.11 -11.86 1.06
C HIS A 219 15.47 -11.59 2.42
N MET A 220 16.25 -11.20 3.43
CA MET A 220 15.73 -10.81 4.75
C MET A 220 14.80 -9.59 4.67
N LEU A 221 14.99 -8.72 3.67
CA LEU A 221 14.09 -7.61 3.35
C LEU A 221 12.89 -8.04 2.47
N GLY A 222 12.83 -9.30 2.07
CA GLY A 222 11.74 -9.91 1.32
C GLY A 222 11.99 -10.05 -0.17
N LEU A 223 13.10 -9.55 -0.72
CA LEU A 223 13.37 -9.62 -2.17
C LEU A 223 13.47 -11.08 -2.65
N ALA A 224 12.84 -11.36 -3.79
CA ALA A 224 13.01 -12.61 -4.52
C ALA A 224 14.16 -12.52 -5.52
N HIS A 225 14.53 -13.66 -6.10
CA HIS A 225 15.47 -13.67 -7.21
C HIS A 225 14.78 -13.13 -8.47
N PRO A 226 15.50 -12.38 -9.34
CA PRO A 226 14.93 -11.87 -10.60
C PRO A 226 14.74 -12.94 -11.68
N HIS A 227 14.80 -14.21 -11.30
CA HIS A 227 14.66 -15.42 -12.11
C HIS A 227 13.86 -16.51 -11.36
N THR A 228 13.14 -16.15 -10.29
CA THR A 228 12.32 -17.10 -9.51
C THR A 228 11.30 -17.86 -10.37
N TYR A 229 10.72 -17.20 -11.37
CA TYR A 229 9.73 -17.81 -12.24
C TYR A 229 10.31 -18.53 -13.46
N GLY A 230 11.64 -18.54 -13.65
CA GLY A 230 12.28 -19.33 -14.70
C GLY A 230 13.74 -18.97 -14.95
N ASP A 231 14.47 -19.91 -15.58
CA ASP A 231 15.92 -19.86 -15.75
C ASP A 231 16.36 -19.42 -17.17
N LEU A 232 15.48 -18.76 -17.96
CA LEU A 232 15.85 -18.39 -19.35
C LEU A 232 16.95 -17.32 -19.42
N GLY A 233 17.30 -16.72 -18.29
CA GLY A 233 18.52 -15.93 -18.13
C GLY A 233 18.36 -14.79 -17.14
N ASN A 234 19.33 -13.89 -17.16
CA ASN A 234 19.32 -12.72 -16.30
C ASN A 234 18.70 -11.51 -17.01
N PHE A 235 17.59 -11.01 -16.50
CA PHE A 235 16.98 -9.79 -17.03
C PHE A 235 17.61 -8.52 -16.46
N VAL A 236 18.41 -8.63 -15.40
CA VAL A 236 18.83 -7.49 -14.59
C VAL A 236 20.17 -7.73 -13.87
N SER A 237 21.05 -6.73 -13.93
CA SER A 237 22.24 -6.68 -13.07
C SER A 237 21.79 -6.32 -11.64
N SER A 238 21.86 -7.31 -10.74
CA SER A 238 21.46 -7.17 -9.33
C SER A 238 22.26 -8.12 -8.44
N ALA A 239 22.48 -7.71 -7.20
CA ALA A 239 22.95 -8.57 -6.12
C ALA A 239 22.03 -9.77 -5.86
N MET A 240 20.74 -9.66 -6.18
CA MET A 240 19.77 -10.76 -6.09
C MET A 240 19.90 -11.78 -7.24
N SER A 241 20.70 -11.52 -8.28
CA SER A 241 20.86 -12.44 -9.41
C SER A 241 22.06 -13.35 -9.24
N TYR A 242 21.87 -14.65 -9.49
CA TYR A 242 22.96 -15.63 -9.53
C TYR A 242 23.82 -15.50 -10.79
N PHE A 243 23.31 -14.84 -11.83
CA PHE A 243 23.97 -14.81 -13.13
C PHE A 243 24.92 -13.62 -13.32
N SER A 244 24.61 -12.45 -12.75
CA SER A 244 25.46 -11.25 -12.89
C SER A 244 26.57 -11.13 -11.85
N TYR A 245 26.41 -11.77 -10.69
CA TYR A 245 27.34 -11.69 -9.56
C TYR A 245 27.74 -10.25 -9.20
N GLU A 246 26.73 -9.41 -8.98
CA GLU A 246 26.91 -7.98 -8.72
C GLU A 246 26.83 -7.67 -7.24
N TYR A 247 27.46 -6.58 -6.82
CA TYR A 247 27.31 -6.09 -5.43
C TYR A 247 26.11 -5.16 -5.27
N GLY A 248 25.66 -4.49 -6.32
CA GLY A 248 24.59 -3.49 -6.24
C GLY A 248 23.21 -4.09 -6.45
N PHE A 249 22.21 -3.59 -5.73
CA PHE A 249 20.81 -3.84 -6.05
C PHE A 249 20.38 -3.03 -7.27
N SER A 250 19.54 -3.63 -8.12
CA SER A 250 18.99 -2.98 -9.30
C SER A 250 17.93 -1.93 -8.95
N ILE A 251 17.48 -1.18 -9.96
CA ILE A 251 16.35 -0.28 -9.79
C ILE A 251 15.05 -1.05 -9.47
N PHE A 252 14.88 -2.27 -10.00
CA PHE A 252 13.70 -3.10 -9.73
C PHE A 252 13.62 -3.52 -8.27
N ASP A 253 14.76 -3.90 -7.67
CA ASP A 253 14.83 -4.26 -6.24
C ASP A 253 14.48 -3.06 -5.34
N LYS A 254 15.04 -1.88 -5.69
CA LYS A 254 14.82 -0.62 -4.97
C LYS A 254 13.37 -0.19 -5.05
N ASP A 255 12.80 -0.21 -6.25
CA ASP A 255 11.41 0.18 -6.47
C ASP A 255 10.46 -0.82 -5.83
N ALA A 256 10.74 -2.13 -5.88
CA ALA A 256 9.92 -3.15 -5.23
C ALA A 256 9.78 -2.91 -3.73
N LEU A 257 10.91 -2.72 -3.02
CA LEU A 257 10.89 -2.45 -1.57
C LEU A 257 10.29 -1.09 -1.23
N ALA A 258 10.66 -0.03 -1.96
CA ALA A 258 10.09 1.29 -1.71
C ALA A 258 8.57 1.29 -1.92
N ARG A 259 8.08 0.59 -2.95
CA ARG A 259 6.67 0.44 -3.27
C ARG A 259 5.91 -0.28 -2.17
N VAL A 260 6.35 -1.48 -1.77
CA VAL A 260 5.63 -2.28 -0.75
C VAL A 260 5.64 -1.58 0.62
N HIS A 261 6.71 -0.88 0.98
CA HIS A 261 6.73 -0.10 2.22
C HIS A 261 5.77 1.09 2.15
N ALA A 262 5.69 1.79 1.01
CA ALA A 262 4.72 2.87 0.81
C ALA A 262 3.29 2.33 0.87
N ASP A 263 3.01 1.19 0.22
CA ASP A 263 1.70 0.53 0.24
C ASP A 263 1.27 0.18 1.67
N LYS A 264 2.16 -0.41 2.48
CA LYS A 264 1.87 -0.74 3.87
C LYS A 264 1.49 0.49 4.70
N LEU A 265 2.23 1.58 4.55
CA LEU A 265 1.96 2.82 5.28
C LEU A 265 0.65 3.48 4.82
N LEU A 266 0.43 3.56 3.51
CA LEU A 266 -0.82 4.08 2.94
C LEU A 266 -2.02 3.27 3.43
N MET A 267 -1.95 1.94 3.37
CA MET A 267 -3.01 1.05 3.85
C MET A 267 -3.30 1.26 5.34
N LYS A 268 -2.26 1.38 6.18
CA LYS A 268 -2.42 1.66 7.62
C LYS A 268 -3.08 3.02 7.85
N ALA A 269 -2.58 4.08 7.21
CA ALA A 269 -3.09 5.43 7.34
C ALA A 269 -4.55 5.55 6.87
N TYR A 270 -4.89 4.95 5.72
CA TYR A 270 -6.26 4.89 5.22
C TYR A 270 -7.18 4.16 6.19
N LYS A 271 -6.74 3.00 6.72
CA LYS A 271 -7.53 2.24 7.70
C LYS A 271 -7.82 3.07 8.95
N GLU A 272 -6.81 3.72 9.54
CA GLU A 272 -6.99 4.50 10.76
C GLU A 272 -7.87 5.74 10.53
N ILE A 273 -7.72 6.43 9.40
CA ILE A 273 -8.62 7.54 9.04
C ILE A 273 -10.06 7.07 8.83
N MET A 274 -10.28 5.87 8.26
CA MET A 274 -11.62 5.29 8.19
C MET A 274 -12.19 5.00 9.58
N GLU A 275 -11.41 4.44 10.50
CA GLU A 275 -11.84 4.22 11.89
C GLU A 275 -12.16 5.54 12.60
N VAL A 276 -11.37 6.59 12.38
CA VAL A 276 -11.65 7.93 12.90
C VAL A 276 -13.00 8.43 12.38
N ARG A 277 -13.26 8.32 11.08
CA ARG A 277 -14.55 8.75 10.47
C ARG A 277 -15.75 8.01 11.04
N GLU A 278 -15.59 6.73 11.39
CA GLU A 278 -16.65 5.92 11.99
C GLU A 278 -16.89 6.29 13.47
N LYS A 279 -15.82 6.53 14.24
CA LYS A 279 -15.91 6.77 15.68
C LYS A 279 -16.23 8.22 16.04
N LEU A 280 -15.71 9.19 15.30
CA LEU A 280 -15.82 10.62 15.63
C LEU A 280 -17.27 11.11 15.81
N PRO A 281 -18.26 10.71 14.99
CA PRO A 281 -19.66 11.11 15.18
C PRO A 281 -20.27 10.64 16.50
N LEU A 282 -19.68 9.64 17.15
CA LEU A 282 -20.14 9.05 18.41
C LEU A 282 -19.48 9.69 19.63
N LYS A 283 -18.68 10.75 19.45
CA LYS A 283 -17.90 11.40 20.51
C LYS A 283 -18.46 12.77 20.88
N PHE A 284 -18.19 13.19 22.12
CA PHE A 284 -18.58 14.48 22.68
C PHE A 284 -17.36 15.41 22.84
N GLY A 285 -17.50 16.70 22.48
CA GLY A 285 -16.41 17.70 22.55
C GLY A 285 -16.34 18.58 21.29
N LEU A 286 -17.01 19.73 21.27
CA LEU A 286 -17.19 20.54 20.05
C LEU A 286 -15.90 21.17 19.52
N GLU A 287 -15.00 21.59 20.41
CA GLU A 287 -13.73 22.23 20.02
C GLU A 287 -12.72 21.17 19.55
N GLU A 288 -12.60 20.07 20.29
CA GLU A 288 -11.75 18.93 19.97
C GLU A 288 -12.17 18.30 18.63
N ILE A 289 -13.48 18.15 18.38
CA ILE A 289 -13.99 17.65 17.10
C ILE A 289 -13.62 18.56 15.93
N LYS A 290 -13.54 19.88 16.14
CA LYS A 290 -13.12 20.82 15.09
C LYS A 290 -11.64 20.65 14.77
N GLU A 291 -10.79 20.61 15.78
CA GLU A 291 -9.34 20.38 15.60
C GLU A 291 -9.08 19.03 14.93
N ILE A 292 -9.79 17.97 15.35
CA ILE A 292 -9.72 16.66 14.72
C ILE A 292 -10.11 16.73 13.24
N LYS A 293 -11.18 17.44 12.87
CA LYS A 293 -11.58 17.60 11.46
C LYS A 293 -10.51 18.32 10.64
N ASP A 294 -9.87 19.34 11.19
CA ASP A 294 -8.78 20.05 10.50
C ASP A 294 -7.56 19.14 10.32
N LEU A 295 -7.19 18.35 11.34
CA LEU A 295 -6.15 17.33 11.25
C LEU A 295 -6.50 16.24 10.22
N MET A 296 -7.73 15.74 10.20
CA MET A 296 -8.19 14.77 9.20
C MET A 296 -8.06 15.32 7.77
N ASN A 297 -8.46 16.58 7.54
CA ASN A 297 -8.31 17.22 6.23
C ASN A 297 -6.83 17.30 5.80
N ASN A 298 -5.93 17.59 6.74
CA ASN A 298 -4.49 17.60 6.48
C ASN A 298 -3.97 16.18 6.18
N THR A 299 -4.39 15.17 6.94
CA THR A 299 -4.03 13.77 6.66
C THR A 299 -4.51 13.33 5.28
N GLU A 300 -5.75 13.65 4.90
CA GLU A 300 -6.31 13.32 3.59
C GLU A 300 -5.54 14.00 2.45
N LYS A 301 -5.08 15.24 2.67
CA LYS A 301 -4.20 15.94 1.73
C LYS A 301 -2.86 15.22 1.59
N LEU A 302 -2.23 14.80 2.70
CA LEU A 302 -0.98 14.03 2.67
C LEU A 302 -1.16 12.69 1.96
N LEU A 303 -2.25 11.97 2.23
CA LEU A 303 -2.60 10.72 1.55
C LEU A 303 -2.71 10.92 0.03
N SER A 304 -3.43 11.97 -0.40
CA SER A 304 -3.53 12.31 -1.82
C SER A 304 -2.18 12.68 -2.44
N GLU A 305 -1.31 13.38 -1.70
CA GLU A 305 0.03 13.72 -2.18
C GLU A 305 0.93 12.47 -2.31
N ALA A 306 0.87 11.57 -1.32
CA ALA A 306 1.59 10.29 -1.34
C ALA A 306 1.14 9.41 -2.52
N ASP A 307 -0.17 9.30 -2.76
CA ASP A 307 -0.72 8.58 -3.93
C ASP A 307 -0.24 9.20 -5.25
N ASN A 308 -0.20 10.53 -5.35
CA ASN A 308 0.31 11.23 -6.54
C ASN A 308 1.80 10.94 -6.79
N LYS A 309 2.62 10.82 -5.73
CA LYS A 309 4.03 10.40 -5.86
C LYS A 309 4.14 8.95 -6.27
N TYR A 310 3.33 8.07 -5.67
CA TYR A 310 3.28 6.65 -5.96
C TYR A 310 2.92 6.39 -7.43
N LEU A 311 1.88 7.04 -7.95
CA LEU A 311 1.44 6.93 -9.36
C LEU A 311 2.51 7.37 -10.37
N ARG A 312 3.48 8.19 -9.94
CA ARG A 312 4.62 8.63 -10.75
C ARG A 312 5.86 7.77 -10.54
N MET A 313 5.71 6.62 -9.88
CA MET A 313 6.80 5.71 -9.51
C MET A 313 7.86 6.37 -8.62
N ASN A 314 7.53 7.46 -7.93
CA ASN A 314 8.42 8.09 -6.95
C ASN A 314 8.11 7.53 -5.55
N TYR A 315 8.41 6.25 -5.38
CA TYR A 315 8.04 5.48 -4.19
C TYR A 315 8.77 5.94 -2.92
N VAL A 316 9.99 6.49 -3.06
CA VAL A 316 10.75 7.01 -1.92
C VAL A 316 10.07 8.25 -1.32
N ASP A 317 9.62 9.19 -2.15
CA ASP A 317 8.86 10.34 -1.65
C ASP A 317 7.47 9.91 -1.17
N ALA A 318 6.82 8.98 -1.88
CA ALA A 318 5.52 8.45 -1.47
C ALA A 318 5.59 7.83 -0.07
N TRP A 319 6.63 7.04 0.23
CA TRP A 319 6.88 6.46 1.54
C TRP A 319 7.02 7.52 2.64
N LYS A 320 7.81 8.58 2.40
CA LYS A 320 8.05 9.64 3.39
C LYS A 320 6.75 10.35 3.76
N ILE A 321 5.95 10.70 2.75
CA ILE A 321 4.67 11.38 2.94
C ILE A 321 3.64 10.43 3.57
N ALA A 322 3.63 9.16 3.18
CA ALA A 322 2.76 8.15 3.76
C ALA A 322 3.08 7.88 5.25
N LEU A 323 4.36 7.94 5.64
CA LEU A 323 4.76 7.82 7.05
C LEU A 323 4.23 9.00 7.87
N GLU A 324 4.33 10.22 7.34
CA GLU A 324 3.77 11.42 7.98
C GLU A 324 2.25 11.32 8.10
N ALA A 325 1.57 10.93 7.02
CA ALA A 325 0.12 10.70 7.02
C ALA A 325 -0.28 9.63 8.04
N TYR A 326 0.47 8.53 8.12
CA TYR A 326 0.24 7.45 9.09
C TYR A 326 0.36 7.95 10.53
N ARG A 327 1.45 8.66 10.87
CA ARG A 327 1.64 9.22 12.22
C ARG A 327 0.50 10.15 12.61
N MET A 328 0.08 11.01 11.69
CA MET A 328 -1.03 11.94 11.93
C MET A 328 -2.36 11.19 12.08
N ALA A 329 -2.64 10.18 11.23
CA ALA A 329 -3.82 9.33 11.36
C ALA A 329 -3.86 8.62 12.72
N HIS A 330 -2.72 8.10 13.15
CA HIS A 330 -2.56 7.37 14.40
C HIS A 330 -2.82 8.28 15.61
N GLU A 331 -2.19 9.46 15.63
CA GLU A 331 -2.41 10.48 16.66
C GLU A 331 -3.88 10.88 16.75
N ILE A 332 -4.54 11.15 15.61
CA ILE A 332 -5.97 11.48 15.59
C ILE A 332 -6.80 10.33 16.18
N LEU A 333 -6.50 9.09 15.80
CA LEU A 333 -7.22 7.92 16.30
C LEU A 333 -7.06 7.74 17.81
N GLU A 334 -5.86 7.97 18.36
CA GLU A 334 -5.63 7.98 19.80
C GLU A 334 -6.47 9.05 20.52
N ILE A 335 -6.49 10.28 19.99
CA ILE A 335 -7.31 11.37 20.52
C ILE A 335 -8.80 10.98 20.51
N VAL A 336 -9.30 10.48 19.38
CA VAL A 336 -10.71 10.05 19.24
C VAL A 336 -11.06 8.92 20.21
N ASN A 337 -10.18 7.94 20.39
CA ASN A 337 -10.41 6.86 21.33
C ASN A 337 -10.45 7.36 22.79
N ALA A 338 -9.69 8.41 23.12
CA ALA A 338 -9.69 9.04 24.43
C ALA A 338 -10.91 9.94 24.71
N LEU A 339 -11.60 10.43 23.67
CA LEU A 339 -12.79 11.26 23.83
C LEU A 339 -13.97 10.49 24.46
N PRO A 340 -14.77 11.14 25.32
CA PRO A 340 -15.99 10.55 25.87
C PRO A 340 -17.00 10.26 24.76
N SER A 341 -17.64 9.10 24.83
CA SER A 341 -18.73 8.75 23.92
C SER A 341 -20.02 9.45 24.31
N ILE A 342 -20.87 9.74 23.33
CA ILE A 342 -22.22 10.27 23.57
C ILE A 342 -23.03 9.19 24.31
N PRO A 343 -23.72 9.53 25.42
CA PRO A 343 -24.61 8.60 26.13
C PRO A 343 -25.68 7.98 25.21
N GLU A 344 -25.98 6.70 25.39
CA GLU A 344 -26.92 5.96 24.52
C GLU A 344 -28.33 6.58 24.50
N ASP A 345 -28.78 7.12 25.62
CA ASP A 345 -30.06 7.83 25.76
C ASP A 345 -30.10 9.11 24.92
N VAL A 346 -29.00 9.85 24.90
CA VAL A 346 -28.85 11.05 24.05
C VAL A 346 -28.79 10.68 22.57
N MET A 347 -28.10 9.58 22.21
CA MET A 347 -28.08 9.08 20.83
C MET A 347 -29.47 8.69 20.34
N ALA A 348 -30.25 7.99 21.17
CA ALA A 348 -31.63 7.62 20.83
C ALA A 348 -32.53 8.86 20.64
N GLU A 349 -32.36 9.90 21.46
CA GLU A 349 -33.09 11.16 21.31
C GLU A 349 -32.69 11.89 20.01
N ILE A 350 -31.40 11.90 19.65
CA ILE A 350 -30.92 12.47 18.38
C ILE A 350 -31.54 11.73 17.19
N GLU A 351 -31.53 10.39 17.19
CA GLU A 351 -32.14 9.59 16.12
C GLU A 351 -33.64 9.86 15.97
N GLU A 352 -34.37 10.00 17.09
CA GLU A 352 -35.80 10.37 17.07
C GLU A 352 -36.00 11.75 16.45
N LYS A 353 -35.15 12.72 16.80
CA LYS A 353 -35.20 14.09 16.26
C LYS A 353 -34.85 14.15 14.78
N ASP A 354 -33.89 13.37 14.31
CA ASP A 354 -33.55 13.28 12.89
C ASP A 354 -34.70 12.69 12.07
N LEU A 355 -35.38 11.66 12.59
CA LEU A 355 -36.61 11.13 12.01
C LEU A 355 -37.74 12.17 11.96
N GLU A 356 -37.88 12.99 13.01
CA GLU A 356 -38.83 14.09 13.07
C GLU A 356 -38.52 15.16 12.00
N ILE A 357 -37.25 15.57 11.87
CA ILE A 357 -36.79 16.52 10.85
C ILE A 357 -37.04 15.98 9.45
N ALA A 358 -36.74 14.71 9.18
CA ALA A 358 -36.99 14.08 7.89
C ALA A 358 -38.50 14.10 7.53
N ARG A 359 -39.37 13.83 8.51
CA ARG A 359 -40.83 13.93 8.35
C ARG A 359 -41.27 15.37 8.07
N LEU A 360 -40.75 16.34 8.81
CA LEU A 360 -41.06 17.76 8.62
C LEU A 360 -40.62 18.26 7.24
N ASN A 361 -39.43 17.90 6.77
CA ASN A 361 -38.94 18.26 5.44
C ASN A 361 -39.84 17.70 4.33
N LYS A 362 -40.30 16.44 4.47
CA LYS A 362 -41.26 15.83 3.55
C LYS A 362 -42.60 16.58 3.54
N ASN A 363 -43.12 16.93 4.72
CA ASN A 363 -44.37 17.68 4.86
C ASN A 363 -44.24 19.09 4.26
N TYR A 364 -43.13 19.77 4.51
CA TYR A 364 -42.83 21.08 3.94
C TYR A 364 -42.80 21.03 2.41
N SER A 365 -42.14 20.03 1.83
CA SER A 365 -42.13 19.84 0.37
C SER A 365 -43.54 19.66 -0.20
N MET A 366 -44.39 18.84 0.43
CA MET A 366 -45.78 18.65 -0.02
C MET A 366 -46.61 19.93 0.10
N LEU A 367 -46.44 20.67 1.20
CA LEU A 367 -47.16 21.92 1.43
C LEU A 367 -46.74 22.98 0.41
N LYS A 368 -45.45 23.05 0.08
CA LYS A 368 -44.91 23.94 -0.94
C LYS A 368 -45.54 23.66 -2.32
N THR A 369 -45.61 22.39 -2.73
CA THR A 369 -46.28 22.01 -3.98
C THR A 369 -47.75 22.41 -3.98
N ARG A 370 -48.50 22.14 -2.90
CA ARG A 370 -49.91 22.55 -2.79
C ARG A 370 -50.10 24.06 -2.85
N TYR A 371 -49.18 24.81 -2.25
CA TYR A 371 -49.22 26.27 -2.30
C TYR A 371 -48.99 26.78 -3.73
N GLU A 372 -48.02 26.21 -4.45
CA GLU A 372 -47.76 26.53 -5.86
C GLU A 372 -48.99 26.22 -6.75
N GLU A 373 -49.65 25.08 -6.54
CA GLU A 373 -50.90 24.73 -7.21
C GLU A 373 -52.02 25.73 -6.89
N LEU A 374 -52.18 26.09 -5.62
CA LEU A 374 -53.19 27.06 -5.18
C LEU A 374 -52.96 28.44 -5.80
N MET A 375 -51.71 28.89 -5.85
CA MET A 375 -51.33 30.16 -6.47
C MET A 375 -51.64 30.18 -7.97
N ASN A 376 -51.38 29.06 -8.67
CA ASN A 376 -51.72 28.92 -10.08
C ASN A 376 -53.25 28.96 -10.29
N ASN A 377 -54.01 28.25 -9.44
CA ASN A 377 -55.46 28.25 -9.49
C ASN A 377 -56.06 29.64 -9.20
N TYR A 378 -55.50 30.36 -8.22
CA TYR A 378 -55.90 31.72 -7.91
C TYR A 378 -55.64 32.67 -9.09
N SER A 379 -54.48 32.56 -9.74
CA SER A 379 -54.16 33.36 -10.93
C SER A 379 -55.14 33.10 -12.07
N LYS A 380 -55.53 31.83 -12.30
CA LYS A 380 -56.55 31.48 -13.31
C LYS A 380 -57.91 32.07 -12.96
N LEU A 381 -58.34 31.92 -11.71
CA LEU A 381 -59.62 32.46 -11.25
C LEU A 381 -59.69 33.99 -11.37
N SER A 382 -58.60 34.68 -11.07
CA SER A 382 -58.50 36.14 -11.23
C SER A 382 -58.69 36.56 -12.69
N LEU A 383 -58.05 35.87 -13.63
CA LEU A 383 -58.20 36.13 -15.08
C LEU A 383 -59.62 35.84 -15.56
N GLU A 384 -60.24 34.75 -15.10
CA GLU A 384 -61.63 34.43 -15.43
C GLU A 384 -62.59 35.50 -14.90
N TYR A 385 -62.36 35.99 -13.67
CA TYR A 385 -63.16 37.04 -13.07
C TYR A 385 -63.05 38.36 -13.84
N GLU A 386 -61.85 38.78 -14.24
CA GLU A 386 -61.65 39.95 -15.11
C GLU A 386 -62.39 39.79 -16.45
N GLY A 387 -62.31 38.61 -17.07
CA GLY A 387 -63.02 38.32 -18.30
C GLY A 387 -64.55 38.37 -18.15
N LEU A 388 -65.09 37.88 -17.03
CA LEU A 388 -66.51 37.96 -16.67
C LEU A 388 -66.95 39.40 -16.39
N SER A 389 -66.12 40.17 -15.68
CA SER A 389 -66.37 41.59 -15.37
C SER A 389 -66.48 42.42 -16.65
N LEU A 390 -65.55 42.25 -17.59
CA LEU A 390 -65.58 42.89 -18.90
C LEU A 390 -66.84 42.52 -19.70
N LYS A 391 -67.22 41.23 -19.72
CA LYS A 391 -68.46 40.79 -20.38
C LYS A 391 -69.70 41.42 -19.74
N HIS A 392 -69.73 41.50 -18.40
CA HIS A 392 -70.84 42.13 -17.69
C HIS A 392 -70.96 43.62 -18.07
N GLU A 393 -69.85 44.34 -18.13
CA GLU A 393 -69.82 45.74 -18.55
C GLU A 393 -70.29 45.91 -20.00
N MET A 394 -69.85 45.04 -20.92
CA MET A 394 -70.33 45.01 -22.30
C MET A 394 -71.85 44.81 -22.38
N TYR A 395 -72.39 43.78 -21.72
CA TYR A 395 -73.83 43.51 -21.72
C TYR A 395 -74.64 44.62 -21.06
N PHE A 396 -74.10 45.24 -20.01
CA PHE A 396 -74.72 46.40 -19.37
C PHE A 396 -74.82 47.58 -20.35
N ASN A 397 -73.74 47.87 -21.08
CA ASN A 397 -73.71 48.92 -22.10
C ASN A 397 -74.65 48.63 -23.28
N GLU A 398 -74.70 47.39 -23.77
CA GLU A 398 -75.66 46.96 -24.79
C GLU A 398 -77.11 47.15 -24.31
N LEU A 399 -77.43 46.75 -23.08
CA LEU A 399 -78.75 46.93 -22.51
C LEU A 399 -79.14 48.42 -22.42
N GLN A 400 -78.21 49.29 -22.04
CA GLN A 400 -78.44 50.74 -22.01
C GLN A 400 -78.66 51.32 -23.42
N PHE A 401 -77.92 50.83 -24.41
CA PHE A 401 -78.12 51.18 -25.81
C PHE A 401 -79.53 50.76 -26.28
N PHE A 402 -79.94 49.52 -26.04
CA PHE A 402 -81.27 49.03 -26.41
C PHE A 402 -82.40 49.79 -25.71
N LYS A 403 -82.24 50.13 -24.42
CA LYS A 403 -83.18 51.01 -23.70
C LYS A 403 -83.31 52.37 -24.37
N SER A 404 -82.19 52.99 -24.72
CA SER A 404 -82.15 54.29 -25.40
C SER A 404 -82.81 54.23 -26.78
N LEU A 405 -82.54 53.15 -27.54
CA LEU A 405 -83.14 52.90 -28.85
C LEU A 405 -84.66 52.70 -28.74
N ALA A 406 -85.14 51.94 -27.74
CA ALA A 406 -86.56 51.74 -27.50
C ALA A 406 -87.28 53.04 -27.15
N ILE A 407 -86.66 53.90 -26.32
CA ILE A 407 -87.17 55.25 -26.01
C ILE A 407 -87.23 56.11 -27.28
N PHE A 408 -86.17 56.09 -28.11
CA PHE A 408 -86.13 56.83 -29.36
C PHE A 408 -87.22 56.38 -30.35
N LEU A 409 -87.44 55.06 -30.48
CA LEU A 409 -88.51 54.48 -31.31
C LEU A 409 -89.89 54.84 -30.80
N ALA A 410 -90.09 54.86 -29.47
CA ALA A 410 -91.35 55.29 -28.88
C ALA A 410 -91.63 56.77 -29.16
N ILE A 411 -90.63 57.64 -28.99
CA ILE A 411 -90.73 59.07 -29.30
C ILE A 411 -91.03 59.32 -30.78
N THR A 412 -90.31 58.63 -31.69
CA THR A 412 -90.55 58.74 -33.13
C THR A 412 -91.96 58.29 -33.48
N ASN A 413 -92.43 57.13 -33.00
CA ASN A 413 -93.80 56.67 -33.23
C ASN A 413 -94.87 57.65 -32.73
N ILE A 414 -94.67 58.28 -31.56
CA ILE A 414 -95.55 59.34 -31.04
C ILE A 414 -95.54 60.55 -31.99
N LEU A 415 -94.36 60.99 -32.44
CA LEU A 415 -94.22 62.09 -33.40
C LEU A 415 -94.91 61.76 -34.74
N THR A 416 -94.74 60.55 -35.28
CA THR A 416 -95.42 60.13 -36.51
C THR A 416 -96.93 60.13 -36.32
N ALA A 417 -97.44 59.64 -35.18
CA ALA A 417 -98.86 59.68 -34.85
C ALA A 417 -99.38 61.12 -34.76
N ILE A 418 -98.64 62.04 -34.13
CA ILE A 418 -98.99 63.46 -34.06
C ILE A 418 -99.02 64.08 -35.47
N ILE A 419 -98.03 63.79 -36.32
CA ILE A 419 -97.97 64.26 -37.71
C ILE A 419 -99.17 63.73 -38.50
N ILE A 420 -99.49 62.43 -38.40
CA ILE A 420 -100.65 61.82 -39.05
C ILE A 420 -101.95 62.50 -38.59
N ILE A 421 -102.12 62.70 -37.27
CA ILE A 421 -103.29 63.40 -36.70
C ILE A 421 -103.37 64.85 -37.21
N TYR A 422 -102.24 65.56 -37.31
CA TYR A 422 -102.16 66.91 -37.85
C TYR A 422 -102.58 66.97 -39.32
N PHE A 423 -102.08 66.05 -40.17
CA PHE A 423 -102.48 65.94 -41.57
C PHE A 423 -103.96 65.53 -41.73
N MET A 424 -104.47 64.64 -40.88
CA MET A 424 -105.89 64.27 -40.86
C MET A 424 -106.78 65.46 -40.47
N LYS A 425 -106.37 66.32 -39.52
CA LYS A 425 -107.09 67.55 -39.17
C LYS A 425 -107.04 68.59 -40.29
N ARG A 426 -105.94 68.68 -41.05
CA ARG A 426 -105.79 69.64 -42.16
C ARG A 426 -106.71 69.32 -43.36
N LYS A 427 -107.07 68.05 -43.57
CA LYS A 427 -108.02 67.62 -44.62
C LYS A 427 -109.50 67.98 -44.34
N ARG A 428 -109.85 68.48 -43.14
CA ARG A 428 -111.24 68.85 -42.76
C ARG A 428 -111.59 70.33 -42.96
N LYS A 429 -110.73 71.13 -43.59
CA LYS A 429 -111.02 72.54 -43.91
C LYS A 429 -110.51 72.88 -45.30
N ILE A 430 -111.27 72.56 -46.35
CA ILE A 430 -111.44 73.40 -47.55
C ILE A 430 -112.88 73.15 -48.07
N PRO A 431 -113.65 74.18 -48.46
CA PRO A 431 -115.08 74.14 -48.76
C PRO A 431 -115.49 73.32 -49.98
#